data_AF-A0A518UC06-F1
#
_entry.id   AF-A0A518UC06-F1
#
_cell.length_a   1.000
_cell.length_b   1.000
_cell.length_c   1.000
_cell.angle_alpha   90.00
_cell.angle_beta   90.00
_cell.angle_gamma   90.00
#
_symmetry.space_group_name_H-M   'P 1'
#
loop_
_entity.id
_entity.type
_entity.pdbx_description
1 polymer ?
#
loop_
_entity_poly.entity_id
_entity_poly.type
_entity_poly.pdbx_seq_one_letter_code
_entity_poly.pdbx_strand_id
1 'polypeptide(L)'
;MLKKLSDRLRSWCGRPWGPLLLLAGGIAVGLGIVATGSTILLLTSTEEFCASSCHEMTYNRDEYKGTIHDVNRSGVRATCVDCHVPRTGIPLYFRKINAARDLWGHFVSHSIDTKEKFEAKRYEMAVRVWTYMKQSDSRECKACHNLDKAETSEKAKVRHARAKTEKMACIDCHYAIAHNEPEGGPGPQELDIKNK
;
A
#
# COMPACT_ATOMS: atom_id res chain seq x y z
N MET A 1 -15.76 43.52 -17.69
CA MET A 1 -16.32 42.24 -17.16
C MET A 1 -15.97 42.02 -15.69
N LEU A 2 -14.71 42.13 -15.30
CA LEU A 2 -14.24 41.89 -13.92
C LEU A 2 -14.91 42.79 -12.85
N LYS A 3 -15.09 44.10 -13.10
CA LYS A 3 -15.82 45.02 -12.19
C LYS A 3 -17.30 44.66 -11.98
N LYS A 4 -18.02 44.29 -13.05
CA LYS A 4 -19.42 43.84 -12.95
C LYS A 4 -19.56 42.53 -12.16
N LEU A 5 -18.56 41.65 -12.25
CA LEU A 5 -18.52 40.41 -11.48
C LEU A 5 -18.21 40.70 -10.00
N SER A 6 -17.27 41.61 -9.71
CA SER A 6 -16.97 42.01 -8.32
C SER A 6 -18.14 42.72 -7.64
N ASP A 7 -18.84 43.61 -8.34
CA ASP A 7 -19.96 44.37 -7.78
C ASP A 7 -21.18 43.47 -7.53
N ARG A 8 -21.38 42.44 -8.37
CA ARG A 8 -22.38 41.38 -8.13
C ARG A 8 -22.00 40.47 -6.96
N LEU A 9 -20.74 40.07 -6.83
CA LEU A 9 -20.28 39.29 -5.67
C LEU A 9 -20.44 40.09 -4.36
N ARG A 10 -20.16 41.40 -4.39
CA ARG A 10 -20.27 42.28 -3.22
C ARG A 10 -21.72 42.50 -2.77
N SER A 11 -22.66 42.65 -3.70
CA SER A 11 -24.09 42.78 -3.39
C SER A 11 -24.71 41.44 -2.94
N TRP A 12 -24.16 40.32 -3.39
CA TRP A 12 -24.57 38.98 -2.96
C TRP A 12 -24.10 38.66 -1.54
N CYS A 13 -22.86 39.02 -1.19
CA CYS A 13 -22.34 38.93 0.19
C CYS A 13 -23.02 39.90 1.17
N GLY A 14 -23.65 40.98 0.69
CA GLY A 14 -24.40 41.93 1.51
C GLY A 14 -25.82 41.46 1.91
N ARG A 15 -26.32 40.35 1.34
CA ARG A 15 -27.58 39.73 1.74
C ARG A 15 -27.34 38.75 2.90
N PRO A 16 -28.27 38.64 3.87
CA PRO A 16 -28.06 37.77 5.05
C PRO A 16 -27.84 36.29 4.70
N TRP A 17 -28.24 35.87 3.49
CA TRP A 17 -28.14 34.48 3.05
C TRP A 17 -26.92 34.21 2.14
N GLY A 18 -26.21 35.24 1.66
CA GLY A 18 -25.04 35.07 0.78
C GLY A 18 -23.91 34.28 1.44
N PRO A 19 -23.46 34.65 2.66
CA PRO A 19 -22.46 33.88 3.40
C PRO A 19 -22.91 32.45 3.73
N LEU A 20 -24.20 32.26 4.04
CA LEU A 20 -24.77 30.93 4.33
C LEU A 20 -24.77 30.03 3.09
N LEU A 21 -25.12 30.55 1.93
CA LEU A 21 -25.07 29.81 0.66
C LEU A 21 -23.63 29.47 0.24
N LEU A 22 -22.68 30.37 0.47
CA LEU A 22 -21.25 30.10 0.23
C LEU A 22 -20.73 29.00 1.17
N LEU A 23 -21.10 29.05 2.45
CA LEU A 23 -20.74 28.02 3.42
C LEU A 23 -21.37 26.68 3.06
N ALA A 24 -22.66 26.65 2.74
CA ALA A 24 -23.37 25.44 2.33
C ALA A 24 -22.80 24.84 1.04
N GLY A 25 -22.48 25.68 0.05
CA GLY A 25 -21.80 25.27 -1.18
C GLY A 25 -20.41 24.71 -0.92
N GLY A 26 -19.63 25.36 -0.05
CA GLY A 26 -18.31 24.87 0.36
C GLY A 26 -18.37 23.52 1.07
N ILE A 27 -19.34 23.33 1.98
CA ILE A 27 -19.57 22.04 2.66
C ILE A 27 -19.98 20.97 1.65
N ALA A 28 -20.91 21.27 0.73
CA ALA A 28 -21.36 20.32 -0.28
C ALA A 28 -20.19 19.87 -1.18
N VAL A 29 -19.35 20.81 -1.64
CA VAL A 29 -18.15 20.49 -2.41
C VAL A 29 -17.16 19.66 -1.58
N GLY A 30 -16.92 20.05 -0.33
CA GLY A 30 -16.02 19.32 0.57
C GLY A 30 -16.48 17.87 0.81
N LEU A 31 -17.77 17.67 1.08
CA LEU A 31 -18.37 16.34 1.21
C LEU A 31 -18.27 15.54 -0.09
N GLY A 32 -18.50 16.18 -1.23
CA GLY A 32 -18.31 15.57 -2.54
C GLY A 32 -16.88 15.05 -2.73
N ILE A 33 -15.87 15.88 -2.44
CA ILE A 33 -14.45 15.51 -2.55
C ILE A 33 -14.13 14.33 -1.63
N VAL A 34 -14.55 14.39 -0.36
CA VAL A 34 -14.27 13.32 0.61
C VAL A 34 -14.95 12.02 0.19
N ALA A 35 -16.23 12.07 -0.21
CA ALA A 35 -16.98 10.90 -0.64
C ALA A 35 -16.34 10.26 -1.87
N THR A 36 -16.08 11.03 -2.92
CA THR A 36 -15.46 10.53 -4.16
C THR A 36 -14.04 10.01 -3.89
N GLY A 37 -13.22 10.74 -3.14
CA GLY A 37 -11.86 10.31 -2.80
C GLY A 37 -11.84 9.01 -2.00
N SER A 38 -12.75 8.86 -1.04
CA SER A 38 -12.87 7.64 -0.23
C SER A 38 -13.29 6.44 -1.09
N THR A 39 -14.23 6.64 -2.01
CA THR A 39 -14.66 5.59 -2.95
C THR A 39 -13.51 5.15 -3.86
N ILE A 40 -12.75 6.08 -4.43
CA ILE A 40 -11.58 5.77 -5.27
C ILE A 40 -10.54 4.97 -4.46
N LEU A 41 -10.29 5.37 -3.21
CA LEU A 41 -9.36 4.66 -2.33
C LEU A 41 -9.81 3.22 -2.08
N LEU A 42 -11.09 2.98 -1.84
CA LEU A 42 -11.63 1.63 -1.65
C LEU A 42 -11.51 0.79 -2.93
N LEU A 43 -11.92 1.34 -4.07
CA LEU A 43 -11.90 0.63 -5.35
C LEU A 43 -10.48 0.25 -5.78
N THR A 44 -9.52 1.15 -5.59
CA THR A 44 -8.10 0.91 -5.92
C THR A 44 -7.36 0.10 -4.84
N SER A 45 -8.04 -0.34 -3.79
CA SER A 45 -7.50 -1.19 -2.71
C SER A 45 -8.18 -2.55 -2.68
N THR A 46 -8.53 -3.09 -3.84
CA THR A 46 -9.07 -4.45 -3.98
C THR A 46 -8.03 -5.36 -4.64
N GLU A 47 -8.13 -6.67 -4.36
CA GLU A 47 -7.34 -7.69 -5.05
C GLU A 47 -7.59 -7.65 -6.56
N GLU A 48 -8.85 -7.50 -6.97
CA GLU A 48 -9.24 -7.43 -8.38
C GLU A 48 -8.52 -6.29 -9.10
N PHE A 49 -8.51 -5.09 -8.51
CA PHE A 49 -7.80 -3.95 -9.07
C PHE A 49 -6.30 -4.26 -9.20
N CYS A 50 -5.66 -4.72 -8.13
CA CYS A 50 -4.23 -4.99 -8.14
C CYS A 50 -3.86 -6.11 -9.12
N ALA A 51 -4.58 -7.24 -9.11
CA ALA A 51 -4.22 -8.45 -9.82
C ALA A 51 -4.49 -8.41 -11.33
N SER A 52 -5.26 -7.43 -11.81
CA SER A 52 -5.73 -7.41 -13.21
C SER A 52 -5.69 -6.05 -13.92
N SER A 53 -5.59 -4.93 -13.21
CA SER A 53 -5.62 -3.61 -13.87
C SER A 53 -4.35 -3.31 -14.67
N CYS A 54 -3.23 -3.95 -14.32
CA CYS A 54 -1.95 -3.79 -15.00
C CYS A 54 -1.37 -5.17 -15.33
N HIS A 55 -0.79 -5.35 -16.52
CA HIS A 55 -0.35 -6.67 -16.98
C HIS A 55 0.84 -7.19 -16.15
N GLU A 56 1.71 -6.32 -15.65
CA GLU A 56 2.83 -6.67 -14.80
C GLU A 56 2.39 -7.29 -13.46
N MET A 57 1.19 -6.97 -12.99
CA MET A 57 0.66 -7.55 -11.75
C MET A 57 0.13 -8.96 -11.95
N THR A 58 -0.12 -9.38 -13.20
CA THR A 58 -0.53 -10.76 -13.49
C THR A 58 0.58 -11.75 -13.18
N TYR A 59 1.86 -11.34 -13.32
CA TYR A 59 3.02 -12.14 -12.96
C TYR A 59 3.02 -12.43 -11.46
N ASN A 60 2.92 -11.38 -10.64
CA ASN A 60 2.84 -11.49 -9.18
C ASN A 60 1.59 -12.26 -8.72
N ARG A 61 0.44 -12.07 -9.37
CA ARG A 61 -0.78 -12.83 -9.09
C ARG A 61 -0.56 -14.31 -9.30
N ASP A 62 0.10 -14.69 -10.39
CA ASP A 62 0.33 -16.09 -10.71
C ASP A 62 1.36 -16.73 -9.76
N GLU A 63 2.34 -15.97 -9.27
CA GLU A 63 3.25 -16.40 -8.19
C GLU A 63 2.55 -16.54 -6.82
N TYR A 64 1.58 -15.67 -6.53
CA TYR A 64 0.82 -15.70 -5.28
C TYR A 64 -0.13 -16.91 -5.20
N LYS A 65 -0.61 -17.41 -6.35
CA LYS A 65 -1.53 -18.55 -6.39
C LYS A 65 -0.89 -19.79 -5.78
N GLY A 66 -1.63 -20.48 -4.92
CA GLY A 66 -1.19 -21.70 -4.24
C GLY A 66 -0.24 -21.47 -3.06
N THR A 67 0.10 -20.21 -2.74
CA THR A 67 0.91 -19.89 -1.56
C THR A 67 0.11 -20.09 -0.27
N ILE A 68 0.79 -20.08 0.87
CA ILE A 68 0.16 -20.27 2.20
C ILE A 68 -0.84 -19.16 2.54
N HIS A 69 -0.67 -17.99 1.91
CA HIS A 69 -1.54 -16.83 2.08
C HIS A 69 -2.73 -16.83 1.10
N ASP A 70 -2.62 -17.55 -0.02
CA ASP A 70 -3.71 -17.81 -0.94
C ASP A 70 -4.60 -18.96 -0.46
N VAL A 71 -3.99 -20.15 -0.31
CA VAL A 71 -4.69 -21.39 0.02
C VAL A 71 -4.38 -21.76 1.45
N ASN A 72 -5.39 -21.67 2.32
CA ASN A 72 -5.24 -22.13 3.70
C ASN A 72 -6.41 -22.97 4.20
N ARG A 73 -6.14 -23.71 5.27
CA ARG A 73 -7.08 -24.69 5.87
C ARG A 73 -8.35 -24.05 6.45
N SER A 74 -8.31 -22.76 6.77
CA SER A 74 -9.44 -22.03 7.36
C SER A 74 -10.37 -21.39 6.33
N GLY A 75 -9.96 -21.34 5.06
CA GLY A 75 -10.67 -20.63 4.00
C GLY A 75 -10.51 -19.09 4.03
N VAL A 76 -9.77 -18.53 4.99
CA VAL A 76 -9.54 -17.08 5.12
C VAL A 76 -8.23 -16.68 4.45
N ARG A 77 -8.27 -16.12 3.24
CA ARG A 77 -7.04 -15.74 2.52
C ARG A 77 -6.58 -14.31 2.82
N ALA A 78 -5.27 -14.07 2.76
CA ALA A 78 -4.68 -12.74 2.85
C ALA A 78 -4.39 -12.24 1.44
N THR A 79 -5.14 -11.23 0.99
CA THR A 79 -5.10 -10.74 -0.38
C THR A 79 -3.91 -9.80 -0.63
N CYS A 80 -3.68 -9.39 -1.88
CA CYS A 80 -2.61 -8.46 -2.24
C CYS A 80 -2.58 -7.21 -1.34
N VAL A 81 -3.76 -6.67 -1.00
CA VAL A 81 -3.91 -5.41 -0.27
C VAL A 81 -3.66 -5.58 1.23
N ASP A 82 -3.87 -6.77 1.79
CA ASP A 82 -3.59 -7.05 3.20
C ASP A 82 -2.10 -6.90 3.53
N CYS A 83 -1.24 -7.20 2.56
CA CYS A 83 0.21 -7.07 2.69
C CYS A 83 0.74 -5.74 2.12
N HIS A 84 0.25 -5.28 0.97
CA HIS A 84 0.85 -4.13 0.27
C HIS A 84 0.21 -2.78 0.59
N VAL A 85 -0.94 -2.74 1.29
CA VAL A 85 -1.69 -1.51 1.56
C VAL A 85 -2.09 -1.44 3.05
N PRO A 86 -1.72 -0.37 3.79
CA PRO A 86 -2.20 -0.17 5.15
C PRO A 86 -3.73 -0.10 5.20
N ARG A 87 -4.33 -0.75 6.20
CA ARG A 87 -5.81 -0.76 6.33
C ARG A 87 -6.41 0.61 6.62
N THR A 88 -5.72 1.47 7.37
CA THR A 88 -6.28 2.76 7.83
C THR A 88 -5.22 3.84 8.06
N GLY A 89 -5.70 5.07 8.28
CA GLY A 89 -4.89 6.18 8.79
C GLY A 89 -3.93 6.78 7.79
N ILE A 90 -3.01 7.60 8.31
CA ILE A 90 -2.00 8.33 7.53
C ILE A 90 -1.14 7.41 6.63
N PRO A 91 -0.71 6.20 7.08
CA PRO A 91 0.09 5.30 6.23
C PRO A 91 -0.59 4.89 4.93
N LEU A 92 -1.92 4.71 4.93
CA LEU A 92 -2.68 4.37 3.72
C LEU A 92 -2.48 5.44 2.64
N TYR A 93 -2.65 6.72 3.01
CA TYR A 93 -2.50 7.83 2.08
C TYR A 93 -1.07 7.93 1.54
N PHE A 94 -0.05 7.79 2.40
CA PHE A 94 1.34 7.78 1.94
C PHE A 94 1.63 6.60 1.00
N ARG A 95 1.08 5.42 1.25
CA ARG A 95 1.27 4.26 0.36
C ARG A 95 0.66 4.53 -1.01
N LYS A 96 -0.52 5.16 -1.06
CA LYS A 96 -1.21 5.53 -2.30
C LYS A 96 -0.47 6.61 -3.08
N ILE A 97 0.09 7.61 -2.42
CA ILE A 97 0.97 8.61 -3.06
C ILE A 97 2.21 7.92 -3.64
N ASN A 98 2.84 7.02 -2.88
CA ASN A 98 4.02 6.29 -3.37
C ASN A 98 3.70 5.35 -4.55
N ALA A 99 2.47 4.85 -4.66
CA ALA A 99 2.04 4.02 -5.79
C ALA A 99 2.03 4.79 -7.13
N ALA A 100 2.12 6.14 -7.12
CA ALA A 100 2.32 6.93 -8.33
C ALA A 100 3.62 6.56 -9.07
N ARG A 101 4.62 6.00 -8.36
CA ARG A 101 5.85 5.47 -8.98
C ARG A 101 5.58 4.25 -9.85
N ASP A 102 4.61 3.42 -9.48
CA ASP A 102 4.23 2.24 -10.24
C ASP A 102 3.55 2.69 -11.55
N LEU A 103 2.67 3.70 -11.47
CA LEU A 103 2.05 4.34 -12.64
C LEU A 103 3.10 5.00 -13.57
N TRP A 104 4.09 5.67 -13.01
CA TRP A 104 5.20 6.23 -13.79
C TRP A 104 6.04 5.14 -14.47
N GLY A 105 6.29 4.05 -13.75
CA GLY A 105 6.93 2.84 -14.25
C GLY A 105 6.24 2.30 -15.49
N HIS A 106 4.91 2.19 -15.43
CA HIS A 106 4.05 1.65 -16.47
C HIS A 106 3.81 2.63 -17.64
N PHE A 107 3.24 3.80 -17.37
CA PHE A 107 2.69 4.71 -18.39
C PHE A 107 3.69 5.70 -18.99
N VAL A 108 4.75 6.05 -18.27
CA VAL A 108 5.66 7.14 -18.68
C VAL A 108 7.02 6.59 -19.06
N SER A 109 7.64 5.82 -18.17
CA SER A 109 8.99 5.28 -18.38
C SER A 109 9.01 3.94 -19.11
N HIS A 110 7.87 3.24 -19.19
CA HIS A 110 7.78 1.92 -19.82
C HIS A 110 8.86 0.95 -19.31
N SER A 111 9.14 1.02 -18.00
CA SER A 111 10.31 0.38 -17.41
C SER A 111 10.02 -0.97 -16.77
N ILE A 112 8.75 -1.38 -16.77
CA ILE A 112 8.22 -2.67 -16.27
C ILE A 112 7.10 -3.21 -17.17
N ASP A 113 6.94 -2.69 -18.39
CA ASP A 113 5.81 -2.97 -19.29
C ASP A 113 5.96 -4.26 -20.13
N THR A 114 7.03 -5.01 -19.88
CA THR A 114 7.18 -6.40 -20.37
C THR A 114 7.70 -7.25 -19.22
N LYS A 115 7.52 -8.57 -19.33
CA LYS A 115 8.02 -9.50 -18.32
C LYS A 115 9.53 -9.34 -18.14
N GLU A 116 10.30 -9.28 -19.21
CA GLU A 116 11.77 -9.16 -19.16
C GLU A 116 12.21 -7.89 -18.42
N LYS A 117 11.54 -6.76 -18.65
CA LYS A 117 11.82 -5.51 -17.94
C LYS A 117 11.40 -5.56 -16.48
N PHE A 118 10.25 -6.17 -16.18
CA PHE A 118 9.80 -6.39 -14.81
C PHE A 118 10.82 -7.24 -14.03
N GLU A 119 11.28 -8.34 -14.63
CA GLU A 119 12.27 -9.25 -14.06
C GLU A 119 13.60 -8.55 -13.82
N ALA A 120 14.08 -7.75 -14.78
CA ALA A 120 15.30 -6.95 -14.66
C ALA A 120 15.24 -5.92 -13.51
N LYS A 121 14.03 -5.50 -13.11
CA LYS A 121 13.80 -4.60 -11.98
C LYS A 121 13.32 -5.29 -10.71
N ARG A 122 13.15 -6.62 -10.70
CA ARG A 122 12.51 -7.33 -9.57
C ARG A 122 13.25 -7.05 -8.26
N TYR A 123 14.58 -7.15 -8.26
CA TYR A 123 15.37 -6.88 -7.07
C TYR A 123 15.15 -5.45 -6.53
N GLU A 124 15.23 -4.44 -7.40
CA GLU A 124 14.99 -3.05 -7.02
C GLU A 124 13.58 -2.85 -6.44
N MET A 125 12.55 -3.45 -7.04
CA MET A 125 11.17 -3.38 -6.56
C MET A 125 11.00 -4.11 -5.23
N ALA A 126 11.61 -5.29 -5.06
CA ALA A 126 11.58 -6.06 -3.84
C ALA A 126 12.25 -5.29 -2.68
N VAL A 127 13.42 -4.69 -2.91
CA VAL A 127 14.12 -3.86 -1.91
C VAL A 127 13.23 -2.71 -1.43
N ARG A 128 12.47 -2.06 -2.31
CA ARG A 128 11.53 -1.00 -1.90
C ARG A 128 10.43 -1.53 -0.99
N VAL A 129 9.87 -2.69 -1.31
CA VAL A 129 8.84 -3.35 -0.47
C VAL A 129 9.43 -3.79 0.86
N TRP A 130 10.61 -4.41 0.86
CA TRP A 130 11.31 -4.80 2.10
C TRP A 130 11.63 -3.59 2.96
N THR A 131 12.13 -2.51 2.36
CA THR A 131 12.39 -1.25 3.07
C THR A 131 11.14 -0.72 3.74
N TYR A 132 10.03 -0.69 3.01
CA TYR A 132 8.74 -0.28 3.54
C TYR A 132 8.30 -1.17 4.72
N MET A 133 8.39 -2.49 4.57
CA MET A 133 8.01 -3.46 5.60
C MET A 133 8.94 -3.41 6.82
N LYS A 134 10.22 -3.07 6.66
CA LYS A 134 11.17 -2.85 7.76
C LYS A 134 10.86 -1.56 8.51
N GLN A 135 10.63 -0.47 7.79
CA GLN A 135 10.28 0.84 8.35
C GLN A 135 8.88 0.87 9.00
N SER A 136 7.98 -0.01 8.57
CA SER A 136 6.67 -0.18 9.19
C SER A 136 6.68 -1.17 10.35
N ASP A 137 7.84 -1.77 10.69
CA ASP A 137 7.96 -2.88 11.63
C ASP A 137 6.96 -4.02 11.29
N SER A 138 6.84 -4.30 9.99
CA SER A 138 5.96 -5.31 9.40
C SER A 138 4.52 -5.20 9.91
N ARG A 139 4.02 -3.96 10.04
CA ARG A 139 2.67 -3.65 10.54
C ARG A 139 1.59 -4.51 9.88
N GLU A 140 1.69 -4.71 8.56
CA GLU A 140 0.76 -5.49 7.76
C GLU A 140 0.77 -6.97 8.17
N CYS A 141 1.95 -7.54 8.42
CA CYS A 141 2.06 -8.89 8.96
C CYS A 141 1.45 -8.97 10.36
N LYS A 142 1.78 -8.02 11.24
CA LYS A 142 1.33 -7.98 12.64
C LYS A 142 -0.16 -7.72 12.82
N ALA A 143 -0.84 -7.23 11.78
CA ALA A 143 -2.30 -7.07 11.79
C ALA A 143 -3.04 -8.42 11.87
N CYS A 144 -2.39 -9.50 11.42
CA CYS A 144 -2.93 -10.86 11.46
C CYS A 144 -2.09 -11.82 12.32
N HIS A 145 -0.76 -11.64 12.34
CA HIS A 145 0.17 -12.49 13.07
C HIS A 145 0.56 -11.88 14.42
N ASN A 146 0.11 -12.52 15.50
CA ASN A 146 0.53 -12.17 16.85
C ASN A 146 1.56 -13.19 17.35
N LEU A 147 2.83 -12.77 17.48
CA LEU A 147 3.93 -13.62 17.93
C LEU A 147 3.71 -14.19 19.33
N ASP A 148 3.07 -13.44 20.23
CA ASP A 148 2.82 -13.88 21.60
C ASP A 148 1.73 -14.97 21.69
N LYS A 149 0.92 -15.13 20.62
CA LYS A 149 -0.15 -16.12 20.52
C LYS A 149 0.14 -17.24 19.52
N ALA A 150 1.29 -17.18 18.84
CA ALA A 150 1.63 -18.13 17.80
C ALA A 150 2.12 -19.46 18.40
N GLU A 151 1.38 -20.53 18.16
CA GLU A 151 1.86 -21.88 18.45
C GLU A 151 2.91 -22.27 17.41
N THR A 152 4.17 -22.31 17.84
CA THR A 152 5.32 -22.60 16.99
C THR A 152 6.26 -23.57 17.71
N SER A 153 7.18 -24.18 16.96
CA SER A 153 8.19 -25.07 17.53
C SER A 153 9.09 -24.32 18.52
N GLU A 154 9.70 -25.03 19.47
CA GLU A 154 10.64 -24.42 20.44
C GLU A 154 11.79 -23.66 19.75
N LYS A 155 12.29 -24.20 18.62
CA LYS A 155 13.30 -23.52 17.81
C LYS A 155 12.80 -22.18 17.25
N ALA A 156 11.54 -22.11 16.81
CA ALA A 156 10.94 -20.88 16.32
C ALA A 156 10.72 -19.88 17.47
N LYS A 157 10.30 -20.32 18.65
CA LYS A 157 10.18 -19.47 19.84
C LYS A 157 11.50 -18.80 20.21
N VAL A 158 12.61 -19.55 20.23
CA VAL A 158 13.96 -19.00 20.49
C VAL A 158 14.34 -17.96 19.44
N ARG A 159 14.08 -18.23 18.16
CA ARG A 159 14.36 -17.27 17.06
C ARG A 159 13.50 -16.01 17.16
N HIS A 160 12.21 -16.13 17.45
CA HIS A 160 11.33 -14.99 17.64
C HIS A 160 11.70 -14.16 18.88
N ALA A 161 12.14 -14.81 19.97
CA ALA A 161 12.64 -14.11 21.14
C ALA A 161 13.88 -13.26 20.80
N ARG A 162 14.83 -13.84 20.04
CA ARG A 162 16.00 -13.11 19.53
C ARG A 162 15.59 -11.96 18.60
N ALA A 163 14.68 -12.19 17.66
CA ALA A 163 14.18 -11.16 16.75
C ALA A 163 13.57 -9.97 17.53
N LYS A 164 12.84 -10.24 18.61
CA LYS A 164 12.28 -9.20 19.50
C LYS A 164 13.38 -8.39 20.20
N THR A 165 14.43 -9.04 20.69
CA THR A 165 15.56 -8.34 21.33
C THR A 165 16.39 -7.52 20.34
N GLU A 166 16.57 -8.03 19.13
CA GLU A 166 17.35 -7.39 18.06
C GLU A 166 16.51 -6.40 17.23
N LYS A 167 15.23 -6.20 17.57
CA LYS A 167 14.28 -5.33 16.83
C LYS A 167 14.22 -5.67 15.33
N MET A 168 14.19 -6.96 15.02
CA MET A 168 14.03 -7.44 13.65
C MET A 168 12.57 -7.36 13.22
N ALA A 169 12.33 -6.96 11.98
CA ALA A 169 11.02 -6.98 11.35
C ALA A 169 10.71 -8.40 10.84
N CYS A 170 9.42 -8.74 10.68
CA CYS A 170 9.02 -10.06 10.20
C CYS A 170 9.66 -10.38 8.83
N ILE A 171 9.73 -9.38 7.97
CA ILE A 171 10.30 -9.48 6.62
C ILE A 171 11.81 -9.77 6.61
N ASP A 172 12.54 -9.55 7.72
CA ASP A 172 13.97 -9.86 7.77
C ASP A 172 14.22 -11.37 7.58
N CYS A 173 13.32 -12.23 8.07
CA CYS A 173 13.43 -13.68 7.90
C CYS A 173 12.35 -14.28 6.99
N HIS A 174 11.13 -13.71 6.98
CA HIS A 174 9.99 -14.22 6.23
C HIS A 174 9.77 -13.41 4.95
N TYR A 175 10.72 -13.51 4.02
CA TYR A 175 10.63 -12.93 2.68
C TYR A 175 10.44 -14.03 1.62
N ALA A 176 10.12 -13.62 0.38
CA ALA A 176 9.71 -14.54 -0.70
C ALA A 176 8.53 -15.47 -0.32
N ILE A 177 7.62 -14.99 0.53
CA ILE A 177 6.48 -15.76 1.06
C ILE A 177 5.31 -15.91 0.08
N ALA A 178 5.24 -15.03 -0.91
CA ALA A 178 4.13 -14.93 -1.87
C ALA A 178 4.58 -14.72 -3.32
N HIS A 179 5.83 -14.29 -3.51
CA HIS A 179 6.41 -13.97 -4.81
C HIS A 179 7.80 -14.59 -4.87
N ASN A 180 8.27 -14.84 -6.09
CA ASN A 180 9.58 -15.40 -6.32
C ASN A 180 10.68 -14.51 -5.72
N GLU A 181 11.67 -15.14 -5.10
CA GLU A 181 12.83 -14.44 -4.57
C GLU A 181 13.59 -13.77 -5.73
N PRO A 182 13.90 -12.46 -5.64
CA PRO A 182 14.68 -11.80 -6.67
C PRO A 182 16.12 -12.31 -6.67
N GLU A 183 16.67 -12.53 -7.87
CA GLU A 183 18.09 -12.83 -8.03
C GLU A 183 18.97 -11.57 -7.90
N GLY A 184 20.24 -11.77 -7.61
CA GLY A 184 21.28 -10.75 -7.85
C GLY A 184 21.59 -9.79 -6.70
N GLY A 185 21.12 -10.04 -5.47
CA GLY A 185 21.53 -9.21 -4.33
C GLY A 185 21.18 -9.79 -2.95
N PRO A 186 21.64 -9.11 -1.88
CA PRO A 186 21.39 -9.51 -0.50
C PRO A 186 19.90 -9.52 -0.15
N GLY A 187 19.53 -10.43 0.75
CA GLY A 187 18.19 -10.51 1.33
C GLY A 187 17.90 -9.35 2.30
N PRO A 188 16.64 -9.19 2.74
CA PRO A 188 16.25 -8.06 3.60
C PRO A 188 17.04 -7.95 4.90
N GLN A 189 17.43 -9.08 5.50
CA GLN A 189 18.25 -9.09 6.72
C GLN A 189 19.66 -8.50 6.51
N GLU A 190 20.22 -8.65 5.32
CA GLU A 190 21.59 -8.24 4.99
C GLU A 190 21.66 -6.78 4.53
N LEU A 191 20.50 -6.19 4.21
CA LEU A 191 20.40 -4.78 3.86
C LEU A 191 20.48 -3.90 5.11
N ASP A 192 21.36 -2.89 5.06
CA ASP A 192 21.47 -1.83 6.08
C ASP A 192 20.29 -0.86 6.00
N ILE A 193 19.10 -1.37 6.33
CA ILE A 193 17.85 -0.63 6.43
C ILE A 193 17.47 -0.61 7.91
N LYS A 194 17.40 0.59 8.48
CA LYS A 194 16.97 0.76 9.87
C LYS A 194 15.52 0.30 10.05
N ASN A 195 15.34 -0.71 10.91
CA ASN A 195 14.03 -1.06 11.45
C ASN A 195 13.54 0.06 12.37
N LYS A 196 12.22 0.24 12.43
CA LYS A 196 11.58 1.26 13.25
C LYS A 196 11.44 0.84 14.71
#